data_AF-A0A6G2D6J7-F1
#
_entry.id   AF-A0A6G2D6J7-F1
#
_cell.length_a   1.000
_cell.length_b   1.000
_cell.length_c   1.000
_cell.angle_alpha   90.00
_cell.angle_beta   90.00
_cell.angle_gamma   90.00
#
_symmetry.space_group_name_H-M   'P 1'
#
loop_
_entity.id
_entity.type
_entity.pdbx_description
1 polymer ?
#
loop_
_entity_poly.entity_id
_entity_poly.type
_entity_poly.pdbx_seq_one_letter_code
_entity_poly.pdbx_strand_id
1 'polypeptide(L)'
;EEVLTGIPEVLASLSFPVSMHWANNTFEYIRPVHTLTVLLDDVALDMDFLDIHSGRVSRGHRFLGQEVEIQHADSYEEDLRKVYVIA
;
A
#
# COMPACT_ATOMS: atom_id res chain seq x y z
N GLU A 1 -7.20 14.07 9.04
CA GLU A 1 -5.74 13.95 9.19
C GLU A 1 -5.32 13.34 10.53
N GLU A 2 -5.76 13.86 11.67
CA GLU A 2 -5.31 13.41 13.02
C GLU A 2 -5.59 11.92 13.34
N VAL A 3 -6.58 11.31 12.67
CA VAL A 3 -6.88 9.86 12.81
C VAL A 3 -5.86 8.99 12.06
N LEU A 4 -5.17 9.55 11.07
CA LEU A 4 -4.33 8.81 10.12
C LEU A 4 -2.85 8.78 10.55
N THR A 5 -2.46 9.61 11.52
CA THR A 5 -1.10 9.62 12.11
C THR A 5 -0.74 8.31 12.80
N GLY A 6 -1.72 7.53 13.27
CA GLY A 6 -1.49 6.22 13.91
C GLY A 6 -1.40 5.04 12.94
N ILE A 7 -1.55 5.27 11.62
CA ILE A 7 -1.51 4.16 10.64
C ILE A 7 -0.19 3.39 10.68
N PRO A 8 1.01 4.00 10.77
CA PRO A 8 2.26 3.26 10.84
C PRO A 8 2.31 2.31 12.03
N GLU A 9 1.79 2.73 13.18
CA GLU A 9 1.76 1.94 14.42
C GLU A 9 0.79 0.76 14.29
N VAL A 10 -0.37 0.98 13.66
CA VAL A 10 -1.33 -0.07 13.36
C VAL A 10 -0.73 -1.09 12.40
N LEU A 11 -0.14 -0.64 11.28
CA LEU A 11 0.55 -1.51 10.32
C LEU A 11 1.69 -2.28 10.99
N ALA A 12 2.41 -1.64 11.91
CA ALA A 12 3.48 -2.26 12.67
C ALA A 12 2.98 -3.33 13.65
N SER A 13 1.77 -3.17 14.16
CA SER A 13 1.15 -4.09 15.13
C SER A 13 0.50 -5.33 14.50
N LEU A 14 0.38 -5.39 13.16
CA LEU A 14 -0.23 -6.51 12.47
C LEU A 14 0.60 -7.79 12.66
N SER A 15 0.02 -8.78 13.35
CA SER A 15 0.64 -10.09 13.53
C SER A 15 0.22 -11.04 12.42
N PHE A 16 1.20 -11.70 11.79
CA PHE A 16 0.96 -12.70 10.75
C PHE A 16 1.41 -14.09 11.21
N PRO A 17 0.69 -15.16 10.85
CA PRO A 17 1.05 -16.53 11.23
C PRO A 17 2.36 -17.01 10.59
N VAL A 18 2.74 -16.41 9.45
CA VAL A 18 4.03 -16.60 8.80
C VAL A 18 4.57 -15.22 8.45
N SER A 19 5.68 -14.85 9.04
CA SER A 19 6.37 -13.59 8.81
C SER A 19 7.75 -13.86 8.19
N MET A 20 8.26 -12.89 7.43
CA MET A 20 9.60 -12.92 6.88
C MET A 20 10.37 -11.70 7.37
N HIS A 21 11.61 -11.92 7.80
CA HIS A 21 12.58 -10.84 7.98
C HIS A 21 13.11 -10.42 6.62
N TRP A 22 13.19 -9.12 6.37
CA TRP A 22 13.65 -8.60 5.08
C TRP A 22 14.93 -7.75 5.26
N ALA A 23 16.00 -8.15 4.57
CA ALA A 23 17.29 -7.47 4.55
C ALA A 23 17.84 -7.14 5.96
N ASN A 24 18.34 -5.92 6.18
CA ASN A 24 18.79 -5.43 7.49
C ASN A 24 17.66 -4.77 8.30
N ASN A 25 16.41 -4.81 7.83
CA ASN A 25 15.30 -4.20 8.55
C ASN A 25 14.88 -5.09 9.71
N THR A 26 14.62 -4.45 10.86
CA THR A 26 14.20 -5.12 12.10
C THR A 26 12.72 -5.52 12.10
N PHE A 27 12.00 -5.22 11.02
CA PHE A 27 10.56 -5.39 10.96
C PHE A 27 10.18 -6.62 10.12
N GLU A 28 9.30 -7.46 10.70
CA GLU A 28 8.80 -8.68 10.07
C GLU A 28 7.41 -8.45 9.47
N TYR A 29 7.20 -8.81 8.21
CA TYR A 29 5.88 -8.74 7.56
C TYR A 29 5.60 -10.01 6.76
N ILE A 30 4.33 -10.27 6.43
CA ILE A 30 3.94 -11.53 5.74
C ILE A 30 4.65 -11.70 4.38
N ARG A 31 4.94 -10.60 3.69
CA ARG A 31 5.69 -10.52 2.41
C ARG A 31 6.33 -9.14 2.24
N PRO A 32 7.36 -9.01 1.36
CA PRO A 32 7.86 -7.70 0.95
C PRO A 32 6.75 -6.88 0.29
N VAL A 33 6.50 -5.70 0.83
CA VAL A 33 5.62 -4.71 0.23
C VAL A 33 6.44 -3.85 -0.72
N HIS A 34 5.88 -3.48 -1.87
CA HIS A 34 6.58 -2.66 -2.87
C HIS A 34 5.97 -1.28 -3.08
N THR A 35 4.72 -1.10 -2.67
CA THR A 35 3.95 0.13 -2.89
C THR A 35 3.02 0.36 -1.71
N LEU A 36 2.88 1.62 -1.31
CA LEU A 36 1.95 2.07 -0.28
C LEU A 36 1.09 3.19 -0.88
N THR A 37 -0.23 3.07 -0.78
CA THR A 37 -1.17 4.13 -1.19
C THR A 37 -2.05 4.48 -0.01
N VAL A 38 -2.09 5.76 0.35
CA VAL A 38 -2.80 6.28 1.51
C VAL A 38 -3.61 7.47 1.03
N LEU A 39 -4.92 7.33 1.05
CA LEU A 39 -5.85 8.35 0.60
C LEU A 39 -6.88 8.64 1.69
N LEU A 40 -7.26 9.91 1.82
CA LEU A 40 -8.47 10.35 2.48
C LEU A 40 -9.32 11.02 1.41
N ASP A 41 -10.39 10.35 0.97
CA ASP A 41 -11.16 10.77 -0.20
C ASP A 41 -10.25 10.93 -1.44
N ASP A 42 -10.14 12.13 -2.00
CA ASP A 42 -9.24 12.48 -3.10
C ASP A 42 -7.86 13.00 -2.63
N VAL A 43 -7.62 13.12 -1.33
CA VAL A 43 -6.37 13.65 -0.78
C VAL A 43 -5.35 12.53 -0.57
N ALA A 44 -4.20 12.66 -1.23
CA ALA A 44 -3.06 11.77 -0.98
C ALA A 44 -2.28 12.23 0.26
N LEU A 45 -1.98 11.27 1.13
CA LEU A 45 -1.27 11.53 2.37
C LEU A 45 0.14 10.96 2.30
N ASP A 46 1.11 11.82 2.59
CA ASP A 46 2.52 11.45 2.65
C ASP A 46 2.78 10.66 3.94
N MET A 47 3.28 9.44 3.78
CA MET A 47 3.56 8.53 4.87
C MET A 47 4.63 7.52 4.46
N ASP A 48 5.48 7.20 5.43
CA ASP A 48 6.58 6.26 5.25
C ASP A 48 6.32 4.99 6.04
N PHE A 49 6.49 3.84 5.38
CA PHE A 49 6.40 2.55 6.03
C PHE A 49 7.40 1.58 5.41
N LEU A 50 8.29 1.01 6.22
CA LEU A 50 9.29 0.02 5.79
C LEU A 50 10.13 0.46 4.57
N ASP A 51 10.61 1.71 4.61
CA ASP A 51 11.35 2.37 3.53
C ASP A 51 10.55 2.58 2.22
N ILE A 52 9.22 2.49 2.30
CA ILE A 52 8.30 2.77 1.21
C ILE A 52 7.62 4.10 1.50
N HIS A 53 7.85 5.07 0.61
CA HIS A 53 7.09 6.32 0.58
C HIS A 53 5.72 6.07 -0.06
N SER A 54 4.67 6.59 0.55
CA SER A 54 3.33 6.52 -0.02
C SER A 54 3.24 7.29 -1.34
N GLY A 55 2.32 6.85 -2.19
CA GLY A 55 2.04 7.52 -3.46
C GLY A 55 0.71 7.06 -4.06
N ARG A 56 0.26 7.79 -5.08
CA ARG A 56 -1.03 7.51 -5.76
C ARG A 56 -0.93 6.46 -6.85
N VAL A 57 0.29 6.16 -7.30
CA VAL A 57 0.54 5.20 -8.37
C VAL A 57 0.68 3.81 -7.78
N SER A 58 -0.25 2.94 -8.15
CA SER A 58 -0.19 1.52 -7.86
C SER A 58 0.26 0.74 -9.11
N ARG A 59 0.73 -0.48 -8.89
CA ARG A 59 1.23 -1.36 -9.95
C ARG A 59 0.14 -2.35 -10.37
N GLY A 60 -0.16 -2.37 -11.66
CA GLY A 60 -1.01 -3.39 -12.27
C GLY A 60 -0.39 -4.79 -12.26
N HIS A 61 -1.17 -5.76 -12.73
CA HIS A 61 -0.69 -7.12 -12.92
C HIS A 61 0.54 -7.16 -13.82
N ARG A 62 1.61 -7.86 -13.41
CA ARG A 62 2.94 -7.85 -14.06
C ARG A 62 2.93 -8.04 -15.58
N PHE A 63 1.99 -8.81 -16.10
CA PHE A 63 1.93 -9.14 -17.53
C PHE A 63 0.72 -8.56 -18.27
N LEU A 64 -0.35 -8.24 -17.54
CA LEU A 64 -1.64 -7.90 -18.13
C LEU A 64 -2.03 -6.44 -17.87
N GLY A 65 -1.52 -5.87 -16.78
CA GLY A 65 -1.79 -4.52 -16.37
C GLY A 65 -0.62 -3.58 -16.64
N GLN A 66 -0.84 -2.34 -16.27
CA GLN A 66 0.12 -1.25 -16.28
C GLN A 66 0.01 -0.50 -14.95
N GLU A 67 0.85 0.50 -14.73
CA GLU A 67 0.68 1.39 -13.58
C GLU A 67 -0.66 2.13 -13.68
N VAL A 68 -1.29 2.34 -12.52
CA VAL A 68 -2.56 3.04 -12.41
C VAL A 68 -2.50 4.05 -11.28
N GLU A 69 -3.03 5.24 -11.52
CA GLU A 69 -3.16 6.26 -10.49
C GLU A 69 -4.53 6.18 -9.84
N ILE A 70 -4.58 6.10 -8.51
CA ILE A 70 -5.82 6.05 -7.75
C ILE A 70 -6.21 7.48 -7.36
N GLN A 71 -7.29 7.98 -7.95
CA GLN A 71 -7.73 9.37 -7.79
C GLN A 71 -8.62 9.59 -6.57
N HIS A 72 -9.35 8.56 -6.13
CA HIS A 72 -10.19 8.65 -4.95
C HIS A 72 -10.14 7.34 -4.17
N ALA A 73 -10.24 7.42 -2.84
CA ALA A 73 -10.28 6.24 -1.97
C ALA A 73 -11.38 5.26 -2.43
N ASP A 74 -12.57 5.76 -2.76
CA ASP A 74 -13.69 4.93 -3.25
C ASP A 74 -13.49 4.32 -4.65
N SER A 75 -12.60 4.85 -5.50
CA SER A 75 -12.40 4.34 -6.87
C SER A 75 -11.36 3.22 -6.96
N TYR A 76 -10.63 2.96 -5.87
CA TYR A 76 -9.45 2.09 -5.89
C TYR A 76 -9.73 0.70 -6.46
N GLU A 77 -10.87 0.08 -6.13
CA GLU A 77 -11.18 -1.26 -6.62
C GLU A 77 -11.40 -1.30 -8.13
N GLU A 78 -12.11 -0.30 -8.66
CA GLU A 78 -12.38 -0.20 -10.09
C GLU A 78 -11.08 0.07 -10.85
N ASP A 79 -10.24 0.96 -10.33
CA ASP A 79 -8.95 1.32 -10.92
C ASP A 79 -7.99 0.12 -10.93
N LEU A 80 -7.93 -0.65 -9.83
CA LEU A 80 -7.14 -1.88 -9.75
C LEU A 80 -7.70 -3.01 -10.62
N ARG A 81 -9.03 -3.08 -10.81
CA ARG A 81 -9.65 -4.04 -11.72
C ARG A 81 -9.30 -3.76 -13.18
N LYS A 82 -9.26 -2.49 -13.59
CA LYS A 82 -8.84 -2.08 -14.96
C LYS A 82 -7.43 -2.54 -15.31
N VAL A 83 -6.56 -2.73 -14.31
CA VAL A 83 -5.19 -3.22 -14.48
C VAL A 83 -4.98 -4.64 -13.95
N TYR A 84 -6.04 -5.43 -13.85
CA TYR A 84 -6.03 -6.87 -13.56
C TYR A 84 -5.41 -7.27 -12.20
N VAL A 85 -5.42 -6.36 -11.23
CA VAL A 85 -4.99 -6.66 -9.84
C VAL A 85 -6.11 -7.33 -9.08
N ILE A 86 -7.35 -6.90 -9.31
CA ILE A 86 -8.57 -7.51 -8.77
C ILE A 86 -9.30 -8.21 -9.93
N ALA A 87 -9.73 -9.44 -9.69
CA ALA A 87 -10.49 -10.26 -10.64
C ALA A 87 -12.00 -10.01 -10.53
#